data_AF-S6HK64-F1
#
_entry.id   AF-S6HK64-F1
#
_cell.length_a   1.000
_cell.length_b   1.000
_cell.length_c   1.000
_cell.angle_alpha   90.00
_cell.angle_beta   90.00
_cell.angle_gamma   90.00
#
_symmetry.space_group_name_H-M   'P 1'
#
loop_
_entity.id
_entity.type
_entity.pdbx_description
1 polymer ?
#
loop_
_entity_poly.entity_id
_entity_poly.type
_entity_poly.pdbx_seq_one_letter_code
_entity_poly.pdbx_strand_id
1 'polypeptide(L)'
;MVQKGIFDKHDRYLPQLNILHPHGSVYWTRNDDEITLNYHQSSYDITFNATQEKMISTLKTVLENDDSKYIDLKELNCTGNGGLLDSEDFWSKYNAIPIVNPTKWKFHETVFEEAYYQILRHLSFELERPNSVLITFGFSFADEHILRLVERSLSNPSLTVYISCFNEIEKTAMQAKFKGRNNVKYICLDVNLTFEQFNTAVFTLNKGTE
;
A
#
# COMPACT_ATOMS: atom_id res chain seq x y z
N MET A 1 18.61 12.73 -17.85
CA MET A 1 19.51 13.63 -18.60
C MET A 1 20.16 12.80 -19.71
N VAL A 2 19.95 13.14 -20.97
CA VAL A 2 20.42 12.35 -22.13
C VAL A 2 21.58 13.09 -22.78
N GLN A 3 22.75 12.45 -22.90
CA GLN A 3 23.85 12.93 -23.73
C GLN A 3 23.77 12.21 -25.08
N LYS A 4 23.66 12.96 -26.18
CA LYS A 4 23.65 12.42 -27.55
C LYS A 4 24.97 12.74 -28.27
N GLY A 5 25.67 11.71 -28.71
CA GLY A 5 26.82 11.80 -29.62
C GLY A 5 26.38 11.67 -31.09
N ILE A 6 27.10 12.35 -31.99
CA ILE A 6 26.74 12.51 -33.42
C ILE A 6 26.70 11.19 -34.23
N PHE A 7 27.33 10.11 -33.75
CA PHE A 7 27.40 8.84 -34.48
C PHE A 7 26.88 7.62 -33.72
N ASP A 8 26.26 7.83 -32.56
CA ASP A 8 25.93 6.70 -31.70
C ASP A 8 24.64 7.00 -30.92
N LYS A 9 23.55 6.36 -31.34
CA LYS A 9 22.27 6.38 -30.59
C LYS A 9 22.35 5.40 -29.41
N HIS A 10 23.40 5.48 -28.60
CA HIS A 10 23.45 4.77 -27.33
C HIS A 10 22.61 5.53 -26.30
N ASP A 11 21.31 5.23 -26.28
CA ASP A 11 20.44 5.65 -25.18
C ASP A 11 20.72 4.72 -23.99
N ARG A 12 21.45 5.22 -22.98
CA ARG A 12 21.60 4.53 -21.69
C ARG A 12 20.44 4.91 -20.78
N TYR A 13 19.55 3.95 -20.52
CA TYR A 13 18.51 4.07 -19.51
C TYR A 13 19.09 3.74 -18.15
N LEU A 14 19.03 4.69 -17.22
CA LEU A 14 19.32 4.45 -15.82
C LEU A 14 18.06 3.86 -15.18
N PRO A 15 18.09 2.61 -14.65
CA PRO A 15 16.94 2.07 -13.94
C PRO A 15 16.75 2.85 -12.64
N GLN A 16 15.51 3.29 -12.38
CA GLN A 16 15.14 4.03 -11.18
C GLN A 16 14.02 3.29 -10.47
N LEU A 17 14.13 3.17 -9.14
CA LEU A 17 13.08 2.68 -8.27
C LEU A 17 12.51 3.85 -7.48
N ASN A 18 11.19 4.06 -7.58
CA ASN A 18 10.47 5.07 -6.82
C ASN A 18 9.52 4.38 -5.85
N ILE A 19 9.55 4.79 -4.57
CA ILE A 19 8.64 4.30 -3.54
C ILE A 19 7.75 5.48 -3.13
N LEU A 20 6.44 5.31 -3.28
CA LEU A 20 5.44 6.34 -2.98
C LEU A 20 4.51 5.85 -1.86
N HIS A 21 4.27 6.70 -0.87
CA HIS A 21 3.45 6.38 0.30
C HIS A 21 2.13 7.15 0.23
N PRO A 22 1.07 6.61 -0.41
CA PRO A 22 -0.19 7.33 -0.57
C PRO A 22 -0.84 7.70 0.78
N HIS A 23 -0.68 6.86 1.80
CA HIS A 23 -1.27 7.09 3.12
C HIS A 23 -0.41 7.93 4.06
N GLY A 24 0.69 8.51 3.57
CA GLY A 24 1.64 9.22 4.41
C GLY A 24 2.62 8.29 5.12
N SER A 25 3.40 8.87 6.03
CA SER A 25 4.45 8.17 6.77
C SER A 25 4.74 8.91 8.09
N VAL A 26 5.17 8.18 9.11
CA VAL A 26 5.69 8.76 10.37
C VAL A 26 6.95 9.61 10.17
N TYR A 27 7.62 9.47 9.02
CA TYR A 27 8.80 10.25 8.61
C TYR A 27 8.46 11.52 7.84
N TRP A 28 7.17 11.77 7.55
CA TRP A 28 6.76 13.04 6.95
C TRP A 28 6.70 14.10 8.04
N THR A 29 7.09 15.33 7.76
CA THR A 29 6.91 16.47 8.67
C THR A 29 6.19 17.56 7.90
N ARG A 30 5.08 18.04 8.46
CA ARG A 30 4.31 19.16 7.89
C ARG A 30 4.94 20.48 8.33
N ASN A 31 5.41 21.26 7.36
CA ASN A 31 5.83 22.65 7.55
C ASN A 31 4.86 23.53 6.76
N ASP A 32 3.92 24.18 7.45
CA ASP A 32 2.83 24.95 6.83
C ASP A 32 2.08 24.14 5.76
N ASP A 33 2.28 24.47 4.48
CA ASP A 33 1.65 23.86 3.32
C ASP A 33 2.56 22.82 2.61
N GLU A 34 3.76 22.53 3.13
CA GLU A 34 4.71 21.60 2.52
C GLU A 34 4.93 20.34 3.38
N ILE A 35 5.02 19.20 2.71
CA ILE A 35 5.42 17.93 3.31
C ILE A 35 6.90 17.73 3.05
N THR A 36 7.70 17.76 4.12
CA THR A 36 9.12 17.43 4.07
C THR A 36 9.36 16.03 4.63
N LEU A 37 10.45 15.40 4.21
CA LEU A 37 10.71 14.01 4.55
C LEU A 37 11.98 13.92 5.41
N ASN A 38 11.80 13.47 6.65
CA ASN A 38 12.86 13.36 7.65
C ASN A 38 13.07 11.91 8.04
N TYR A 39 14.07 11.27 7.41
CA TYR A 39 14.41 9.87 7.70
C TYR A 39 15.21 9.66 9.00
N HIS A 40 15.74 10.74 9.60
CA HIS A 40 16.65 10.61 10.75
C HIS A 40 15.92 10.58 12.10
N GLN A 41 14.79 11.27 12.21
CA GLN A 41 13.98 11.33 13.43
C GLN A 41 12.50 11.37 13.06
N SER A 42 11.69 10.52 13.69
CA SER A 42 10.24 10.73 13.72
C SER A 42 9.97 11.90 14.65
N SER A 43 9.41 12.98 14.11
CA SER A 43 9.00 14.16 14.90
C SER A 43 7.83 13.88 15.85
N TYR A 44 7.27 12.67 15.78
CA TYR A 44 6.09 12.25 16.51
C TYR A 44 6.44 11.10 17.44
N ASP A 45 6.12 11.28 18.72
CA ASP A 45 6.25 10.25 19.74
C ASP A 45 4.95 10.17 20.55
N ILE A 46 4.47 8.94 20.75
CA ILE A 46 3.29 8.65 21.56
C ILE A 46 3.77 7.89 22.78
N THR A 47 3.85 8.61 23.89
CA THR A 47 4.21 8.06 25.19
C THR A 47 3.03 7.32 25.80
N PHE A 48 3.24 6.06 26.17
CA PHE A 48 2.24 5.23 26.84
C PHE A 48 2.55 5.11 28.33
N ASN A 49 1.51 5.00 29.16
CA ASN A 49 1.70 4.70 30.58
C ASN A 49 2.02 3.21 30.78
N ALA A 50 2.51 2.83 31.97
CA ALA A 50 2.95 1.46 32.26
C ALA A 50 1.85 0.39 32.02
N THR A 51 0.58 0.74 32.21
CA THR A 51 -0.55 -0.15 31.94
C THR A 51 -0.75 -0.36 30.44
N GLN A 52 -0.70 0.73 29.66
CA GLN A 52 -0.80 0.70 28.20
C GLN A 52 0.39 -0.03 27.56
N GLU A 53 1.62 0.19 28.04
CA GLU A 53 2.81 -0.53 27.56
C GLU A 53 2.68 -2.04 27.79
N LYS A 54 2.17 -2.46 28.94
CA LYS A 54 1.89 -3.87 29.22
C LYS A 54 0.85 -4.45 28.25
N MET A 55 -0.20 -3.70 27.92
CA MET A 55 -1.18 -4.12 26.91
C MET A 55 -0.55 -4.24 25.52
N ILE A 56 0.23 -3.25 25.10
CA ILE A 56 0.95 -3.26 23.81
C ILE A 56 1.89 -4.46 23.75
N SER A 57 2.62 -4.76 24.82
CA SER A 57 3.50 -5.94 24.88
C SER A 57 2.71 -7.25 24.76
N THR A 58 1.52 -7.33 25.35
CA THR A 58 0.68 -8.53 25.27
C THR A 58 0.14 -8.72 23.86
N LEU A 59 -0.31 -7.62 23.22
CA LEU A 59 -0.70 -7.61 21.81
C LEU A 59 0.46 -8.00 20.91
N LYS A 60 1.66 -7.47 21.15
CA LYS A 60 2.87 -7.79 20.40
C LYS A 60 3.19 -9.28 20.47
N THR A 61 3.15 -9.88 21.65
CA THR A 61 3.38 -11.32 21.82
C THR A 61 2.39 -12.17 21.02
N VAL A 62 1.12 -11.77 20.96
CA VAL A 62 0.10 -12.48 20.16
C VAL A 62 0.35 -12.27 18.66
N LEU A 63 0.74 -11.06 18.23
CA LEU A 63 1.00 -10.76 16.82
C LEU A 63 2.28 -11.40 16.28
N GLU A 64 3.30 -11.59 17.11
CA GLU A 64 4.58 -12.20 16.74
C GLU A 64 4.57 -13.74 16.85
N ASN A 65 3.47 -14.32 17.32
CA ASN A 65 3.31 -15.77 17.39
C ASN A 65 2.65 -16.31 16.12
N ASP A 66 3.38 -17.10 15.34
CA ASP A 66 2.91 -17.67 14.08
C ASP A 66 1.69 -18.59 14.23
N ASP A 67 1.51 -19.19 15.42
CA ASP A 67 0.36 -20.05 15.72
C ASP A 67 -0.89 -19.26 16.17
N SER A 68 -0.74 -17.96 16.44
CA SER A 68 -1.85 -17.14 16.92
C SER A 68 -2.88 -16.89 15.83
N LYS A 69 -4.15 -17.09 16.19
CA LYS A 69 -5.31 -16.93 15.32
C LYS A 69 -6.05 -15.64 15.67
N TYR A 70 -6.92 -15.22 14.75
CA TYR A 70 -7.83 -14.10 15.00
C TYR A 70 -8.65 -14.22 16.29
N ILE A 71 -8.93 -15.46 16.74
CA ILE A 71 -9.64 -15.72 18.00
C ILE A 71 -8.82 -15.23 19.21
N ASP A 72 -7.49 -15.41 19.19
CA ASP A 72 -6.62 -14.98 20.29
C ASP A 72 -6.60 -13.46 20.44
N LEU A 73 -6.77 -12.73 19.32
CA LEU A 73 -6.97 -11.27 19.32
C LEU A 73 -8.32 -10.84 19.90
N LYS A 74 -9.35 -11.69 19.78
CA LYS A 74 -10.68 -11.43 20.32
C LYS A 74 -10.76 -11.78 21.82
N GLU A 75 -9.96 -12.76 22.25
CA GLU A 75 -9.83 -13.18 23.65
C GLU A 75 -8.88 -12.31 24.47
N LEU A 76 -8.07 -11.48 23.81
CA LEU A 76 -7.55 -10.23 24.35
C LEU A 76 -8.73 -9.31 24.71
N ASN A 77 -9.44 -9.69 25.76
CA ASN A 77 -10.39 -8.87 26.48
C ASN A 77 -9.59 -7.68 27.00
N CYS A 78 -9.51 -6.63 26.18
CA CYS A 78 -9.16 -5.28 26.61
C CYS A 78 -10.29 -4.75 27.48
N THR A 79 -10.58 -5.44 28.59
CA THR A 79 -11.54 -5.03 29.61
C THR A 79 -10.91 -3.91 30.42
N GLY A 80 -10.90 -2.73 29.84
CA GLY A 80 -11.23 -1.53 30.58
C GLY A 80 -12.18 -0.74 29.72
N ASN A 81 -13.39 -0.58 30.24
CA ASN A 81 -14.42 0.34 29.78
C ASN A 81 -13.82 1.56 29.08
N GLY A 82 -13.89 1.65 27.75
CA GLY A 82 -13.85 2.87 26.92
C GLY A 82 -12.91 4.04 27.30
N GLY A 83 -11.92 3.86 28.16
CA GLY A 83 -11.20 4.93 28.87
C GLY A 83 -9.80 4.53 29.34
N LEU A 84 -9.24 3.46 28.78
CA LEU A 84 -7.86 2.99 29.05
C LEU A 84 -6.80 3.71 28.19
N LEU A 85 -7.22 4.26 27.06
CA LEU A 85 -6.45 5.27 26.34
C LEU A 85 -7.00 6.60 26.83
N ASP A 86 -6.14 7.46 27.37
CA ASP A 86 -6.49 8.86 27.60
C ASP A 86 -6.81 9.42 26.21
N SER A 87 -8.09 9.37 25.86
CA SER A 87 -8.50 9.31 24.46
C SER A 87 -8.06 10.60 23.77
N GLU A 88 -8.16 11.72 24.47
CA GLU A 88 -7.74 13.02 23.95
C GLU A 88 -6.23 13.16 23.76
N ASP A 89 -5.37 12.71 24.69
CA ASP A 89 -3.90 12.83 24.53
C ASP A 89 -3.39 11.95 23.38
N PHE A 90 -3.88 10.71 23.33
CA PHE A 90 -3.55 9.81 22.22
C PHE A 90 -4.03 10.37 20.89
N TRP A 91 -5.31 10.75 20.78
CA TRP A 91 -5.87 11.27 19.53
C TRP A 91 -5.23 12.59 19.13
N SER A 92 -4.86 13.46 20.09
CA SER A 92 -4.13 14.70 19.82
C SER A 92 -2.77 14.42 19.18
N LYS A 93 -1.97 13.54 19.79
CA LYS A 93 -0.65 13.15 19.25
C LYS A 93 -0.77 12.40 17.92
N TYR A 94 -1.73 11.50 17.81
CA TYR A 94 -1.99 10.72 16.61
C TYR A 94 -2.44 11.59 15.43
N ASN A 95 -3.37 12.53 15.67
CA ASN A 95 -3.85 13.45 14.64
C ASN A 95 -2.79 14.47 14.20
N ALA A 96 -1.74 14.69 15.02
CA ALA A 96 -0.58 15.47 14.60
C ALA A 96 0.30 14.73 13.58
N ILE A 97 0.22 13.39 13.52
CA ILE A 97 0.99 12.60 12.56
C ILE A 97 0.38 12.78 11.16
N PRO A 98 1.18 13.08 10.13
CA PRO A 98 0.73 13.27 8.75
C PRO A 98 0.38 11.94 8.06
N ILE A 99 -0.67 11.27 8.54
CA ILE A 99 -1.17 9.99 8.05
C ILE A 99 -2.61 10.14 7.55
N VAL A 100 -2.86 9.69 6.32
CA VAL A 100 -4.19 9.68 5.70
C VAL A 100 -4.87 8.34 5.96
N ASN A 101 -5.67 8.30 7.02
CA ASN A 101 -6.43 7.11 7.45
C ASN A 101 -7.33 6.54 6.34
N PRO A 102 -7.50 5.21 6.20
CA PRO A 102 -8.36 4.58 5.19
C PRO A 102 -9.86 4.66 5.55
N THR A 103 -10.40 5.86 5.78
CA THR A 103 -11.83 6.08 6.08
C THR A 103 -12.50 6.95 5.01
N LYS A 104 -13.84 6.93 4.93
CA LYS A 104 -14.61 7.84 4.06
C LYS A 104 -14.49 9.31 4.48
N TRP A 105 -14.13 9.57 5.74
CA TRP A 105 -14.08 10.90 6.36
C TRP A 105 -12.63 11.37 6.54
N LYS A 106 -11.80 11.23 5.51
CA LYS A 106 -10.37 11.63 5.48
C LYS A 106 -10.14 13.16 5.50
N PHE A 107 -11.19 13.96 5.65
CA PHE A 107 -11.21 15.36 5.25
C PHE A 107 -11.04 16.29 6.45
N HIS A 108 -9.81 16.56 6.87
CA HIS A 108 -9.54 17.72 7.71
C HIS A 108 -8.37 18.59 7.21
N GLU A 109 -7.55 18.14 6.24
CA GLU A 109 -6.36 18.88 5.82
C GLU A 109 -6.07 18.80 4.30
N THR A 110 -6.23 19.93 3.62
CA THR A 110 -6.05 20.11 2.16
C THR A 110 -4.66 19.76 1.65
N VAL A 111 -3.62 19.92 2.45
CA VAL A 111 -2.22 19.63 2.08
C VAL A 111 -2.00 18.12 1.85
N PHE A 112 -2.59 17.28 2.71
CA PHE A 112 -2.47 15.83 2.58
C PHE A 112 -3.34 15.27 1.44
N GLU A 113 -4.49 15.90 1.19
CA GLU A 113 -5.29 15.62 0.00
C GLU A 113 -4.46 15.86 -1.25
N GLU A 114 -3.78 17.01 -1.34
CA GLU A 114 -2.94 17.31 -2.48
C GLU A 114 -1.87 16.24 -2.68
N ALA A 115 -1.06 15.92 -1.66
CA ALA A 115 0.01 14.93 -1.78
C ALA A 115 -0.51 13.54 -2.21
N TYR A 116 -1.62 13.09 -1.62
CA TYR A 116 -2.28 11.84 -2.02
C TYR A 116 -2.72 11.87 -3.48
N TYR A 117 -3.40 12.94 -3.90
CA TYR A 117 -3.86 13.09 -5.29
C TYR A 117 -2.70 13.26 -6.27
N GLN A 118 -1.57 13.87 -5.88
CA GLN A 118 -0.37 13.93 -6.70
C GLN A 118 0.23 12.53 -6.92
N ILE A 119 0.26 11.68 -5.90
CA ILE A 119 0.71 10.28 -6.02
C ILE A 119 -0.18 9.49 -6.98
N LEU A 120 -1.51 9.62 -6.85
CA LEU A 120 -2.45 8.96 -7.76
C LEU A 120 -2.34 9.49 -9.19
N ARG A 121 -2.15 10.81 -9.36
CA ARG A 121 -1.88 11.41 -10.66
C ARG A 121 -0.59 10.86 -11.28
N HIS A 122 0.47 10.72 -10.48
CA HIS A 122 1.72 10.09 -10.92
C HIS A 122 1.49 8.65 -11.38
N LEU A 123 0.75 7.85 -10.61
CA LEU A 123 0.35 6.50 -11.02
C LEU A 123 -0.36 6.50 -12.38
N SER A 124 -1.35 7.38 -12.57
CA SER A 124 -2.07 7.50 -13.85
C SER A 124 -1.12 7.78 -15.02
N PHE A 125 -0.17 8.71 -14.84
CA PHE A 125 0.81 9.02 -15.88
C PHE A 125 1.73 7.83 -16.20
N GLU A 126 2.16 7.07 -15.20
CA GLU A 126 2.97 5.87 -15.43
C GLU A 126 2.20 4.76 -16.17
N LEU A 127 0.91 4.60 -15.89
CA LEU A 127 0.06 3.62 -16.57
C LEU A 127 -0.25 3.99 -18.03
N GLU A 128 -0.28 5.28 -18.36
CA GLU A 128 -0.46 5.77 -19.73
C GLU A 128 0.80 5.63 -20.60
N ARG A 129 1.98 5.35 -20.02
CA ARG A 129 3.20 5.15 -20.79
C ARG A 129 3.11 3.91 -21.69
N PRO A 130 3.76 3.95 -22.87
CA PRO A 130 3.83 2.77 -23.73
C PRO A 130 4.63 1.64 -23.06
N ASN A 131 4.18 0.40 -23.25
CA ASN A 131 4.82 -0.81 -22.73
C ASN A 131 4.97 -0.82 -21.19
N SER A 132 3.98 -0.28 -20.48
CA SER A 132 3.93 -0.29 -19.03
C SER A 132 3.36 -1.60 -18.49
N VAL A 133 3.81 -2.00 -17.29
CA VAL A 133 3.28 -3.16 -16.57
C VAL A 133 2.87 -2.73 -15.16
N LEU A 134 1.63 -3.01 -14.79
CA LEU A 134 1.16 -2.87 -13.42
C LEU A 134 1.06 -4.26 -12.80
N ILE A 135 1.66 -4.45 -11.62
CA ILE A 135 1.53 -5.67 -10.83
C ILE A 135 0.92 -5.29 -9.49
N THR A 136 -0.17 -5.95 -9.11
CA THR A 136 -0.83 -5.71 -7.82
C THR A 136 -0.82 -6.97 -6.98
N PHE A 137 -0.36 -6.87 -5.73
CA PHE A 137 -0.35 -7.93 -4.75
C PHE A 137 -1.09 -7.49 -3.48
N GLY A 138 -1.98 -8.33 -2.95
CA GLY A 138 -2.75 -8.01 -1.75
C GLY A 138 -3.68 -6.80 -1.88
N PHE A 139 -4.10 -6.46 -3.11
CA PHE A 139 -4.89 -5.27 -3.39
C PHE A 139 -6.25 -5.62 -3.99
N SER A 140 -7.32 -5.41 -3.21
CA SER A 140 -8.68 -5.81 -3.57
C SER A 140 -9.41 -4.83 -4.49
N PHE A 141 -8.82 -3.65 -4.79
CA PHE A 141 -9.51 -2.57 -5.49
C PHE A 141 -10.87 -2.19 -4.86
N ALA A 142 -10.94 -2.17 -3.53
CA ALA A 142 -12.14 -1.72 -2.80
C ALA A 142 -12.30 -0.18 -2.84
N ASP A 143 -11.21 0.55 -3.05
CA ASP A 143 -11.24 1.99 -3.30
C ASP A 143 -11.73 2.28 -4.73
N GLU A 144 -12.93 2.86 -4.85
CA GLU A 144 -13.55 3.19 -6.13
C GLU A 144 -12.74 4.18 -6.96
N HIS A 145 -12.01 5.10 -6.33
CA HIS A 145 -11.22 6.11 -7.06
C HIS A 145 -10.02 5.45 -7.73
N ILE A 146 -9.29 4.59 -7.01
CA ILE A 146 -8.16 3.84 -7.58
C ILE A 146 -8.65 2.85 -8.65
N LEU A 147 -9.78 2.16 -8.40
CA LEU A 147 -10.39 1.27 -9.38
C LEU A 147 -10.68 2.00 -10.71
N ARG A 148 -11.41 3.12 -10.64
CA ARG A 148 -11.76 3.91 -11.84
C ARG A 148 -10.52 4.47 -12.55
N LEU A 149 -9.49 4.87 -11.81
CA LEU A 149 -8.22 5.34 -12.37
C LEU A 149 -7.55 4.25 -13.21
N VAL A 150 -7.45 3.02 -12.66
CA VAL A 150 -6.85 1.89 -13.37
C VAL A 150 -7.73 1.47 -14.55
N GLU A 151 -9.05 1.41 -14.39
CA GLU A 151 -9.99 1.09 -15.49
C GLU A 151 -9.88 2.06 -16.67
N ARG A 152 -9.69 3.35 -16.40
CA ARG A 152 -9.44 4.36 -17.44
C ARG A 152 -8.10 4.13 -18.12
N SER A 153 -7.07 3.78 -17.35
CA SER A 153 -5.72 3.53 -17.88
C SER A 153 -5.66 2.29 -18.78
N LEU A 154 -6.58 1.33 -18.60
CA LEU A 154 -6.74 0.17 -19.49
C LEU A 154 -7.21 0.51 -20.91
N SER A 155 -7.48 1.78 -21.21
CA SER A 155 -7.62 2.25 -22.59
C SER A 155 -6.29 2.25 -23.35
N ASN A 156 -5.15 2.27 -22.65
CA ASN A 156 -3.83 2.06 -23.22
C ASN A 156 -3.65 0.58 -23.60
N PRO A 157 -3.61 0.22 -24.90
CA PRO A 157 -3.51 -1.17 -25.34
C PRO A 157 -2.13 -1.80 -25.06
N SER A 158 -1.12 -0.99 -24.73
CA SER A 158 0.22 -1.47 -24.39
C SER A 158 0.43 -1.71 -22.90
N LEU A 159 -0.47 -1.20 -22.04
CA LEU A 159 -0.47 -1.49 -20.61
C LEU A 159 -0.84 -2.97 -20.41
N THR A 160 -0.07 -3.68 -19.59
CA THR A 160 -0.46 -5.01 -19.09
C THR A 160 -0.63 -4.94 -17.58
N VAL A 161 -1.77 -5.41 -17.07
CA VAL A 161 -2.05 -5.45 -15.64
C VAL A 161 -2.05 -6.89 -15.16
N TYR A 162 -1.27 -7.20 -14.12
CA TYR A 162 -1.25 -8.48 -13.42
C TYR A 162 -1.86 -8.31 -12.04
N ILE A 163 -2.95 -9.02 -11.77
CA ILE A 163 -3.63 -9.00 -10.48
C ILE A 163 -3.40 -10.32 -9.76
N SER A 164 -2.62 -10.28 -8.69
CA SER A 164 -2.40 -11.42 -7.80
C SER A 164 -3.61 -11.62 -6.89
N CYS A 165 -4.32 -12.71 -7.14
CA CYS A 165 -5.53 -13.08 -6.43
C CYS A 165 -5.18 -14.08 -5.34
N PHE A 166 -5.64 -13.84 -4.11
CA PHE A 166 -5.34 -14.72 -2.96
C PHE A 166 -5.89 -16.14 -3.17
N ASN A 167 -7.08 -16.27 -3.76
CA ASN A 167 -7.74 -17.53 -4.06
C ASN A 167 -8.69 -17.38 -5.27
N GLU A 168 -9.36 -18.47 -5.65
CA GLU A 168 -10.30 -18.50 -6.77
C GLU A 168 -11.55 -17.60 -6.57
N ILE A 169 -11.95 -17.35 -5.33
CA ILE A 169 -13.05 -16.43 -5.01
C ILE A 169 -12.66 -15.00 -5.38
N GLU A 170 -11.48 -14.55 -4.92
CA GLU A 170 -10.93 -13.22 -5.27
C GLU A 170 -10.71 -13.09 -6.78
N LYS A 171 -10.21 -14.13 -7.44
CA LYS A 171 -10.05 -14.14 -8.90
C LYS A 171 -11.37 -13.90 -9.63
N THR A 172 -12.44 -14.57 -9.19
CA THR A 172 -13.78 -14.37 -9.77
C THR A 172 -14.28 -12.95 -9.53
N ALA A 173 -14.06 -12.40 -8.34
CA ALA A 173 -14.40 -11.02 -8.01
C ALA A 173 -13.62 -10.00 -8.88
N MET A 174 -12.32 -10.22 -9.09
CA MET A 174 -11.49 -9.36 -9.94
C MET A 174 -11.89 -9.46 -11.42
N GLN A 175 -12.21 -10.65 -11.90
CA GLN A 175 -12.75 -10.86 -13.26
C GLN A 175 -14.06 -10.13 -13.50
N ALA A 176 -14.93 -10.05 -12.48
CA ALA A 176 -16.16 -9.28 -12.55
C ALA A 176 -15.88 -7.77 -12.64
N LYS A 177 -14.92 -7.26 -11.85
CA LYS A 177 -14.52 -5.83 -11.87
C LYS A 177 -13.93 -5.42 -13.23
N PHE A 178 -12.98 -6.18 -13.76
CA PHE A 178 -12.27 -5.84 -15.00
C PHE A 178 -12.83 -6.55 -16.24
N LYS A 179 -14.13 -6.81 -16.28
CA LYS A 179 -14.79 -7.53 -17.37
C LYS A 179 -14.56 -6.87 -18.73
N GLY A 180 -14.20 -7.67 -19.74
CA GLY A 180 -13.98 -7.19 -21.11
C GLY A 180 -12.63 -6.52 -21.35
N ARG A 181 -11.69 -6.57 -20.40
CA ARG A 181 -10.35 -5.99 -20.52
C ARG A 181 -9.33 -7.09 -20.82
N ASN A 182 -8.90 -7.19 -22.08
CA ASN A 182 -7.94 -8.21 -22.52
C ASN A 182 -6.53 -8.01 -21.95
N ASN A 183 -6.23 -6.78 -21.56
CA ASN A 183 -4.95 -6.35 -21.01
C ASN A 183 -4.76 -6.69 -19.52
N VAL A 184 -5.78 -7.29 -18.88
CA VAL A 184 -5.75 -7.69 -17.47
C VAL A 184 -5.57 -9.20 -17.38
N LYS A 185 -4.56 -9.62 -16.62
CA LYS A 185 -4.20 -11.01 -16.36
C LYS A 185 -4.32 -11.28 -14.86
N TYR A 186 -4.84 -12.45 -14.53
CA TYR A 186 -5.07 -12.85 -13.15
C TYR A 186 -4.06 -13.93 -12.78
N ILE A 187 -3.34 -13.72 -11.69
CA ILE A 187 -2.39 -14.68 -11.13
C ILE A 187 -3.09 -15.33 -9.93
N CYS A 188 -3.34 -16.63 -10.01
CA CYS A 188 -3.90 -17.45 -8.95
C CYS A 188 -3.24 -18.82 -9.01
N LEU A 189 -2.99 -19.43 -7.85
CA LEU A 189 -2.47 -20.78 -7.72
C LEU A 189 -3.58 -21.70 -7.16
N ASP A 190 -3.33 -23.02 -7.19
CA ASP A 190 -4.23 -24.00 -6.56
C ASP A 190 -4.24 -23.89 -5.03
N VAL A 191 -3.20 -23.26 -4.47
CA VAL A 191 -3.08 -22.90 -3.06
C VAL A 191 -3.30 -21.40 -2.86
N ASN A 192 -3.56 -20.99 -1.61
CA ASN A 192 -3.65 -19.59 -1.25
C ASN A 192 -2.34 -18.85 -1.61
N LEU A 193 -2.45 -17.78 -2.38
CA LEU A 193 -1.31 -16.98 -2.84
C LEU A 193 -0.83 -16.05 -1.71
N THR A 194 -0.05 -16.59 -0.78
CA THR A 194 0.66 -15.82 0.24
C THR A 194 1.82 -15.04 -0.36
N PHE A 195 2.41 -14.12 0.41
CA PHE A 195 3.58 -13.36 -0.06
C PHE A 195 4.78 -14.28 -0.35
N GLU A 196 4.97 -15.30 0.46
CA GLU A 196 5.99 -16.32 0.23
C GLU A 196 5.75 -17.04 -1.10
N GLN A 197 4.54 -17.59 -1.31
CA GLN A 197 4.17 -18.29 -2.55
C GLN A 197 4.28 -17.39 -3.78
N PHE A 198 3.92 -16.11 -3.65
CA PHE A 198 4.09 -15.16 -4.74
C PHE A 198 5.56 -15.00 -5.12
N ASN A 199 6.47 -14.87 -4.16
CA ASN A 199 7.89 -14.71 -4.45
C ASN A 199 8.55 -16.00 -4.93
N THR A 200 8.17 -17.16 -4.38
CA THR A 200 8.81 -18.45 -4.69
C THR A 200 8.27 -19.11 -5.95
N ALA A 201 6.97 -18.97 -6.25
CA ALA A 201 6.33 -19.65 -7.39
C ALA A 201 6.03 -18.73 -8.58
N VAL A 202 5.73 -17.45 -8.34
CA VAL A 202 5.31 -16.50 -9.40
C VAL A 202 6.45 -15.56 -9.79
N PHE A 203 7.07 -14.90 -8.81
CA PHE A 203 8.08 -13.86 -9.01
C PHE A 203 9.50 -14.41 -8.83
N THR A 204 9.74 -15.61 -9.38
CA THR A 204 11.04 -16.29 -9.37
C THR A 204 11.55 -16.48 -10.81
N LEU A 205 12.88 -16.42 -10.98
CA LEU A 205 13.54 -16.83 -12.22
C LEU A 205 13.74 -18.35 -12.28
N ASN A 206 13.80 -19.00 -11.12
CA ASN A 206 13.96 -20.43 -10.98
C ASN A 206 12.59 -21.02 -10.69
N LYS A 207 11.83 -21.35 -11.75
CA LYS A 207 10.67 -22.22 -11.59
C LYS A 207 11.21 -23.55 -11.09
N GLY A 208 10.98 -23.87 -9.82
CA GLY A 208 11.28 -25.18 -9.27
C GLY A 208 10.66 -26.22 -10.21
N THR A 209 11.48 -27.14 -10.70
CA THR A 209 11.01 -28.36 -11.33
C THR A 209 10.18 -29.11 -10.29
N GLU A 210 8.86 -29.06 -10.42
CA GLU A 210 7.99 -30.15 -9.95
C GLU A 210 7.94 -31.23 -11.03
#